data_AF-A0A1X4XVW1-F1
#
_entry.id   AF-A0A1X4XVW1-F1
#
_cell.length_a   1.000
_cell.length_b   1.000
_cell.length_c   1.000
_cell.angle_alpha   90.00
_cell.angle_beta   90.00
_cell.angle_gamma   90.00
#
_symmetry.space_group_name_H-M   'P 1'
#
loop_
_entity.id
_entity.type
_entity.pdbx_description
1 polymer ?
#
loop_
_entity_poly.entity_id
_entity_poly.type
_entity_poly.pdbx_seq_one_letter_code
_entity_poly.pdbx_strand_id
1 'polypeptide(L)'
;MNHHDEASLRSAISRAYYGVFCISRNKKDFKNYKLKKGENIHRIIINKYKNSHDNNEKIVGKYLDDLRRNRNYSDYDEDKTIDFELAQRVLIKTKKILDNLGIKL
;
A
#
# COMPACT_ATOMS: atom_id res chain seq x y z
N MET A 1 -3.21 15.92 24.36
CA MET A 1 -2.95 15.14 23.13
C MET A 1 -2.40 16.11 22.10
N ASN A 2 -1.16 15.94 21.66
CA ASN A 2 -0.65 16.72 20.55
C ASN A 2 -1.30 16.13 19.29
N HIS A 3 -2.39 16.77 18.84
CA HIS A 3 -3.10 16.40 17.63
C HIS A 3 -2.16 16.67 16.45
N HIS A 4 -1.32 15.72 16.07
CA HIS A 4 -0.87 15.66 14.69
C HIS A 4 -2.16 15.59 13.86
N ASP A 5 -2.45 16.62 13.06
CA ASP A 5 -3.71 16.78 12.34
C ASP A 5 -4.08 15.46 11.65
N GLU A 6 -5.21 14.87 12.04
CA GLU A 6 -5.67 13.58 11.52
C GLU A 6 -5.74 13.59 9.98
N ALA A 7 -6.10 14.74 9.40
CA ALA A 7 -6.07 14.99 7.96
C ALA A 7 -4.67 14.76 7.35
N SER A 8 -3.61 15.19 8.02
CA SER A 8 -2.23 14.96 7.61
C SER A 8 -1.84 13.48 7.72
N LEU A 9 -2.29 12.79 8.77
CA LEU A 9 -2.03 11.35 8.96
C LEU A 9 -2.74 10.51 7.90
N ARG A 10 -4.02 10.80 7.62
CA ARG A 10 -4.80 10.19 6.53
C ARG A 10 -4.10 10.38 5.18
N SER A 11 -3.69 11.62 4.90
CA SER A 11 -2.95 11.96 3.68
C SER A 11 -1.64 11.18 3.58
N ALA A 12 -0.88 11.06 4.67
CA ALA A 12 0.36 10.30 4.70
C ALA A 12 0.14 8.81 4.39
N ILE A 13 -0.88 8.17 4.97
CA ILE A 13 -1.23 6.77 4.69
C ILE A 13 -1.60 6.58 3.21
N SER A 14 -2.43 7.47 2.67
CA SER A 14 -2.85 7.44 1.26
C SER A 14 -1.64 7.52 0.32
N ARG A 15 -0.76 8.49 0.54
CA ARG A 15 0.46 8.68 -0.27
C ARG A 15 1.43 7.53 -0.13
N ALA A 16 1.62 7.00 1.08
CA ALA A 16 2.45 5.83 1.32
C ALA A 16 1.97 4.63 0.50
N TYR A 17 0.66 4.32 0.56
CA TYR A 17 0.08 3.23 -0.23
C TYR A 17 0.29 3.42 -1.73
N TYR A 18 -0.08 4.58 -2.28
CA TYR A 18 0.04 4.82 -3.71
C TYR A 18 1.49 4.80 -4.20
N GLY A 19 2.44 5.28 -3.40
CA GLY A 19 3.86 5.23 -3.72
C GLY A 19 4.35 3.80 -3.97
N VAL A 20 4.19 2.91 -2.97
CA VAL A 20 4.63 1.52 -3.14
C VAL A 20 3.76 0.73 -4.12
N PHE A 21 2.47 1.04 -4.23
CA PHE A 21 1.59 0.38 -5.20
C PHE A 21 2.03 0.66 -6.63
N CYS A 22 2.30 1.91 -6.99
CA CYS A 22 2.75 2.29 -8.33
C CYS A 22 4.08 1.59 -8.70
N ILE A 23 5.02 1.57 -7.76
CA ILE A 23 6.30 0.87 -7.91
C ILE A 23 6.07 -0.63 -8.12
N SER A 24 5.28 -1.25 -7.24
CA SER A 24 4.96 -2.68 -7.27
C SER A 24 4.27 -3.08 -8.56
N ARG A 25 3.31 -2.28 -9.02
CA ARG A 25 2.60 -2.45 -10.30
C ARG A 25 3.57 -2.41 -11.48
N ASN A 26 4.46 -1.42 -11.51
CA ASN A 26 5.41 -1.25 -12.60
C ASN A 26 6.42 -2.42 -12.65
N LYS A 27 6.89 -2.90 -11.49
CA LYS A 27 7.77 -4.10 -11.40
C LYS A 27 7.13 -5.40 -11.87
N LYS A 28 5.80 -5.44 -12.00
CA LYS A 28 5.08 -6.58 -12.59
C LYS A 28 4.69 -6.34 -14.05
N ASP A 29 5.20 -5.28 -14.67
CA ASP A 29 4.90 -4.87 -16.05
C ASP A 29 3.44 -4.43 -16.26
N PHE A 30 2.77 -3.95 -15.21
CA PHE A 30 1.38 -3.46 -15.28
C PHE A 30 1.26 -1.95 -15.46
N LYS A 31 2.35 -1.24 -15.77
CA LYS A 31 2.32 0.23 -15.94
C LYS A 31 1.31 0.67 -17.00
N ASN A 32 1.26 -0.06 -18.12
CA ASN A 32 0.41 0.21 -19.28
C ASN A 32 -0.75 -0.78 -19.41
N TYR A 33 -1.08 -1.51 -18.34
CA TYR A 33 -2.14 -2.50 -18.36
C TYR A 33 -3.50 -1.84 -18.56
N LYS A 34 -4.23 -2.28 -19.59
CA LYS A 34 -5.60 -1.84 -19.85
C LYS A 34 -6.56 -2.76 -19.10
N LEU A 35 -7.20 -2.22 -18.06
CA LEU A 35 -8.21 -2.95 -17.29
C LEU A 35 -9.41 -3.29 -18.17
N LYS A 36 -9.86 -4.54 -18.08
CA LYS A 36 -11.16 -4.96 -18.59
C LYS A 36 -12.26 -4.53 -17.63
N LYS A 37 -13.49 -4.45 -18.14
CA LYS A 37 -14.67 -4.12 -17.32
C LYS A 37 -14.78 -5.09 -16.14
N GLY A 38 -14.91 -4.55 -14.93
CA GLY A 38 -15.02 -5.32 -13.69
C GLY A 38 -13.69 -5.73 -13.05
N GLU A 39 -12.55 -5.49 -13.70
CA GLU A 39 -11.25 -5.79 -13.11
C GLU A 39 -10.84 -4.74 -12.07
N ASN A 40 -10.13 -5.20 -11.04
CA ASN A 40 -9.56 -4.34 -10.01
C ASN A 40 -8.04 -4.48 -10.03
N ILE A 41 -7.35 -3.48 -10.60
CA ILE A 41 -5.89 -3.50 -10.74
C ILE A 41 -5.18 -3.71 -9.40
N HIS A 42 -5.68 -3.12 -8.32
CA HIS A 42 -5.05 -3.26 -7.02
C HIS A 42 -5.08 -4.71 -6.52
N ARG A 43 -6.23 -5.36 -6.64
CA ARG A 43 -6.39 -6.78 -6.28
C ARG A 43 -5.53 -7.68 -7.16
N ILE A 44 -5.45 -7.40 -8.47
CA ILE A 44 -4.61 -8.15 -9.41
C ILE A 44 -3.13 -8.09 -8.98
N ILE A 45 -2.60 -6.89 -8.73
CA ILE A 45 -1.19 -6.73 -8.32
C ILE A 45 -0.93 -7.38 -6.97
N ILE A 46 -1.78 -7.14 -5.97
CA ILE A 46 -1.67 -7.77 -4.64
C ILE A 46 -1.62 -9.29 -4.77
N ASN A 47 -2.51 -9.89 -5.55
CA ASN A 47 -2.56 -11.34 -5.74
C ASN A 47 -1.34 -11.86 -6.51
N LYS A 48 -0.82 -11.13 -7.49
CA LYS A 48 0.42 -11.50 -8.18
C LYS A 48 1.61 -11.59 -7.23
N TYR A 49 1.71 -10.68 -6.26
CA TYR A 49 2.76 -10.74 -5.24
C TYR A 49 2.49 -11.84 -4.21
N LYS A 50 1.26 -11.94 -3.67
CA LYS A 50 0.88 -12.97 -2.68
C LYS A 50 1.09 -14.40 -3.19
N ASN A 51 0.86 -14.63 -4.48
CA ASN A 51 0.97 -15.94 -5.11
C ASN A 51 2.32 -16.15 -5.83
N SER A 52 3.29 -15.26 -5.63
CA SER A 52 4.63 -15.45 -6.20
C SER A 52 5.33 -16.67 -5.60
N HIS A 53 6.29 -17.24 -6.31
CA HIS A 53 7.18 -18.27 -5.75
C HIS A 53 8.30 -17.65 -4.89
N ASP A 54 8.60 -16.36 -5.09
CA ASP A 54 9.58 -15.62 -4.30
C ASP A 54 8.98 -15.20 -2.95
N ASN A 55 9.66 -15.57 -1.86
CA ASN A 55 9.21 -15.27 -0.50
C ASN A 55 9.20 -13.76 -0.18
N ASN A 56 10.15 -12.99 -0.71
CA ASN A 56 10.16 -11.53 -0.55
C ASN A 56 8.95 -10.92 -1.25
N GLU A 57 8.59 -11.42 -2.43
CA GLU A 57 7.39 -10.97 -3.14
C GLU A 57 6.10 -11.34 -2.41
N LYS A 58 6.02 -12.51 -1.78
CA LYS A 58 4.88 -12.86 -0.92
C LYS A 58 4.71 -11.88 0.23
N ILE A 59 5.82 -11.47 0.87
CA ILE A 59 5.81 -10.44 1.93
C ILE A 59 5.30 -9.11 1.38
N VAL A 60 5.75 -8.69 0.20
CA VAL A 60 5.24 -7.49 -0.49
C VAL A 60 3.73 -7.59 -0.68
N GLY A 61 3.22 -8.72 -1.16
CA GLY A 61 1.79 -8.94 -1.38
C GLY A 61 0.97 -8.85 -0.09
N LYS A 62 1.47 -9.41 1.01
CA LYS A 62 0.84 -9.31 2.34
C LYS A 62 0.78 -7.85 2.82
N TYR A 63 1.87 -7.10 2.67
CA TYR A 63 1.91 -5.71 3.11
C TYR A 63 1.12 -4.77 2.20
N LEU A 64 1.13 -4.95 0.88
CA LEU A 64 0.30 -4.16 -0.04
C LEU A 64 -1.20 -4.31 0.25
N ASP A 65 -1.64 -5.53 0.58
CA ASP A 65 -3.02 -5.80 0.96
C ASP A 65 -3.41 -5.08 2.25
N ASP A 66 -2.51 -5.12 3.24
CA ASP A 66 -2.71 -4.41 4.48
C ASP A 66 -2.72 -2.89 4.31
N LEU A 67 -1.78 -2.34 3.55
CA LEU A 67 -1.75 -0.91 3.23
C LEU A 67 -2.99 -0.47 2.46
N ARG A 68 -3.53 -1.31 1.55
CA ARG A 68 -4.78 -1.03 0.84
C ARG A 68 -5.96 -0.87 1.80
N ARG A 69 -6.06 -1.73 2.82
CA ARG A 69 -7.10 -1.61 3.86
C ARG A 69 -6.95 -0.31 4.65
N ASN A 70 -5.74 -0.02 5.13
CA ASN A 70 -5.47 1.22 5.88
C ASN A 70 -5.72 2.48 5.05
N ARG A 71 -5.40 2.45 3.76
CA ARG A 71 -5.71 3.52 2.82
C ARG A 71 -7.21 3.68 2.63
N ASN A 72 -7.99 2.59 2.53
CA ASN A 72 -9.45 2.72 2.46
C ASN A 72 -10.03 3.35 3.72
N TYR A 73 -9.55 2.94 4.90
CA TYR A 73 -9.96 3.56 6.17
C TYR A 73 -9.61 5.06 6.21
N SER A 74 -8.43 5.41 5.70
CA SER A 74 -7.96 6.80 5.70
C SER A 74 -8.71 7.68 4.71
N ASP A 75 -8.99 7.17 3.50
CA ASP A 75 -9.55 7.95 2.38
C ASP A 75 -11.09 8.00 2.39
N TYR A 76 -11.77 6.99 2.95
CA TYR A 76 -13.23 6.84 2.77
C TYR A 76 -14.02 6.60 4.06
N ASP A 77 -13.39 6.08 5.13
CA ASP A 77 -14.12 5.80 6.37
C ASP A 77 -13.98 7.01 7.33
N GLU A 78 -15.00 7.86 7.32
CA GLU A 78 -15.07 9.07 8.16
C GLU A 78 -15.20 8.72 9.65
N ASP A 79 -15.84 7.59 9.98
CA ASP A 79 -16.04 7.13 11.37
C ASP A 79 -14.76 6.56 12.02
N LYS A 80 -13.68 6.36 11.26
CA LYS A 80 -12.43 5.74 11.74
C LYS A 80 -11.40 6.78 12.14
N THR A 81 -11.15 6.99 13.42
CA THR A 81 -10.03 7.86 13.84
C THR A 81 -8.68 7.28 13.42
N ILE A 82 -7.86 8.09 12.72
CA ILE A 82 -6.48 7.74 12.35
C ILE A 82 -5.51 8.41 13.32
N ASP A 83 -4.76 7.58 14.06
CA ASP A 83 -3.73 8.04 14.98
C ASP A 83 -2.32 7.92 14.41
N PHE A 84 -1.37 8.54 15.12
CA PHE A 84 0.04 8.55 14.74
C PHE A 84 0.64 7.14 14.71
N GLU A 85 0.25 6.25 15.62
CA GLU A 85 0.79 4.90 15.69
C GLU A 85 0.41 4.09 14.45
N LEU A 86 -0.84 4.19 13.99
CA LEU A 86 -1.31 3.58 12.77
C LEU A 86 -0.55 4.09 11.55
N ALA A 87 -0.39 5.40 11.43
CA ALA A 87 0.38 6.01 10.35
C ALA A 87 1.85 5.55 10.36
N GLN A 88 2.47 5.47 11.54
CA GLN A 88 3.85 4.99 11.67
C GLN A 88 3.99 3.52 11.25
N ARG A 89 3.04 2.65 11.65
CA ARG A 89 3.03 1.23 11.21
C ARG A 89 2.88 1.10 9.70
N VAL A 90 2.07 1.94 9.07
CA VAL A 90 1.95 2.02 7.60
C VAL A 90 3.29 2.40 6.95
N LEU A 91 3.98 3.42 7.48
CA LEU A 91 5.27 3.85 6.93
C LEU A 91 6.35 2.77 7.09
N ILE A 92 6.40 2.07 8.23
CA ILE A 92 7.32 0.94 8.45
C ILE A 92 7.08 -0.17 7.41
N LYS A 93 5.82 -0.55 7.16
CA LYS A 93 5.47 -1.56 6.14
C LYS A 93 5.82 -1.08 4.73
N THR A 94 5.63 0.20 4.45
CA THR A 94 6.01 0.83 3.17
C THR A 94 7.51 0.67 2.93
N LYS A 95 8.34 0.96 3.94
CA LYS A 95 9.79 0.76 3.87
C LYS A 95 10.15 -0.72 3.64
N LYS A 96 9.49 -1.65 4.35
CA LYS A 96 9.69 -3.08 4.14
C LYS A 96 9.33 -3.54 2.73
N ILE A 97 8.29 -2.98 2.11
CA ILE A 97 7.98 -3.28 0.70
C ILE A 97 9.13 -2.85 -0.19
N LEU A 98 9.64 -1.63 -0.03
CA LEU A 98 10.75 -1.12 -0.85
C LEU A 98 12.01 -1.98 -0.69
N ASP A 99 12.37 -2.33 0.55
CA ASP A 99 13.50 -3.22 0.84
C ASP A 99 13.35 -4.58 0.12
N ASN A 100 12.17 -5.22 0.22
CA ASN A 100 11.89 -6.51 -0.42
C ASN A 100 11.83 -6.42 -1.95
N LEU A 101 11.61 -5.22 -2.51
CA LEU A 101 11.67 -4.96 -3.95
C LEU A 101 13.07 -4.56 -4.42
N GLY A 102 14.06 -4.51 -3.52
CA GLY A 102 15.43 -4.11 -3.81
C GLY A 102 15.59 -2.61 -4.09
N ILE A 103 14.67 -1.77 -3.61
CA ILE A 103 14.73 -0.31 -3.75
C ILE A 103 15.31 0.27 -2.48
N LYS A 104 16.51 0.84 -2.58
CA LYS A 104 17.12 1.62 -1.50
C LYS A 104 16.65 3.07 -1.59
N LEU A 105 16.20 3.61 -0.47
CA LEU A 105 15.95 5.03 -0.26
C LEU A 105 17.15 5.67 0.43
#